data_AF-A0A356XET3-F1
#
_entry.id   AF-A0A356XET3-F1
#
_cell.length_a   1.000
_cell.length_b   1.000
_cell.length_c   1.000
_cell.angle_alpha   90.00
_cell.angle_beta   90.00
_cell.angle_gamma   90.00
#
_symmetry.space_group_name_H-M   'P 1'
#
loop_
_entity.id
_entity.type
_entity.pdbx_description
1 polymer ?
#
loop_
_entity_poly.entity_id
_entity_poly.type
_entity_poly.pdbx_seq_one_letter_code
_entity_poly.pdbx_strand_id
1 'polypeptide(L)'
;MKLDNKFKKVFAGHKKEDNNEGSQPMPCGTSSPGTADSQPPVPETVQPVPEVEQKKEQIIERPVPRTYEGIRDEIRTYLANALSLPLSHIHDHSRFIDDLGGDSLQSLELFSKIEDRYHILIPDEEYFTCSRIQDIVNLIYGKVSGKTKPPEELDHSIDSQNKGAEPCEDKKVLKIARFEDSREHEAFSRRLELAAEAAAAMGTEFENPYFVPHDSVLRDVSIIDGQEVLNFASYNYLGLSGHPATVQAACEAAARYGTSASGSRLLTGEKTLFKELEREIACWKHSEDALVLVGGHSTNVTVVGNFCNQNDLILYDGLSHNSIIQGTLLSKSASKHFPHNDFAALERMLADYRDRYEKVLIVVEGVYSMDGDIAPIPEFVRLKKKYGCFLMVDEAHSSCVIGPHAWGVDDYFNLEPEDIDIRMGTLSKGLGACGGYIAGKKCMIDYMRYNIPGFVFSVGISPPVAAAALAAVKLVRTDFSMAKRLQANINTFISEARARDINTCLAKETAIIPVLVGKDDH
;
A
#
# COMPACT_ATOMS: atom_id res chain seq x y z
N MET A 1 -52.94 -24.41 3.58
CA MET A 1 -52.83 -23.22 2.71
C MET A 1 -51.63 -23.45 1.81
N LYS A 2 -51.86 -23.56 0.50
CA LYS A 2 -50.93 -24.10 -0.51
C LYS A 2 -49.74 -23.17 -0.73
N LEU A 3 -48.52 -23.73 -0.75
CA LEU A 3 -47.32 -23.10 -1.27
C LEU A 3 -46.74 -24.00 -2.36
N ASP A 4 -46.41 -23.34 -3.46
CA ASP A 4 -46.32 -23.88 -4.80
C ASP A 4 -45.01 -24.66 -5.05
N ASN A 5 -45.15 -25.76 -5.79
CA ASN A 5 -44.08 -26.63 -6.24
C ASN A 5 -43.56 -26.13 -7.60
N LYS A 6 -42.42 -25.45 -7.62
CA LYS A 6 -41.60 -25.28 -8.84
C LYS A 6 -40.16 -25.03 -8.42
N PHE A 7 -39.34 -26.09 -8.36
CA PHE A 7 -37.89 -26.12 -8.66
C PHE A 7 -37.37 -27.52 -8.32
N LYS A 8 -37.71 -28.50 -9.16
CA LYS A 8 -37.08 -29.83 -9.23
C LYS A 8 -36.99 -30.22 -10.70
N LYS A 9 -35.79 -30.05 -11.29
CA LYS A 9 -35.24 -30.77 -12.45
C LYS A 9 -34.06 -30.00 -13.02
N VAL A 10 -32.86 -30.23 -12.51
CA VAL A 10 -31.61 -30.44 -13.28
C VAL A 10 -30.73 -31.32 -12.38
N PHE A 11 -30.00 -32.26 -12.97
CA PHE A 11 -29.10 -33.25 -12.34
C PHE A 11 -29.74 -34.59 -11.93
N ALA A 12 -30.08 -35.39 -12.95
CA ALA A 12 -30.07 -36.84 -12.87
C ALA A 12 -29.41 -37.42 -14.13
N GLY A 13 -28.42 -38.30 -13.94
CA GLY A 13 -27.72 -39.10 -14.95
C GLY A 13 -26.40 -38.46 -15.38
N HIS A 14 -25.22 -39.05 -15.12
CA HIS A 14 -24.85 -40.40 -15.55
C HIS A 14 -23.83 -41.05 -14.60
N LYS A 15 -23.99 -42.37 -14.42
CA LYS A 15 -23.03 -43.28 -13.79
C LYS A 15 -22.03 -43.80 -14.83
N LYS A 16 -20.78 -43.91 -14.37
CA LYS A 16 -19.74 -44.94 -14.63
C LYS A 16 -19.90 -45.88 -15.83
N GLU A 17 -18.82 -45.98 -16.61
CA GLU A 17 -18.26 -47.26 -17.06
C GLU A 17 -16.76 -47.29 -16.77
N ASP A 18 -16.33 -48.37 -16.11
CA ASP A 18 -14.95 -48.80 -15.94
C ASP A 18 -14.42 -49.35 -17.27
N ASN A 19 -13.14 -49.17 -17.57
CA ASN A 19 -12.37 -50.23 -18.22
C ASN A 19 -10.87 -50.12 -17.91
N ASN A 20 -10.35 -51.27 -17.56
CA ASN A 20 -9.03 -51.59 -17.06
C ASN A 20 -8.33 -52.38 -18.17
N GLU A 21 -7.13 -52.00 -18.58
CA GLU A 21 -6.20 -52.91 -19.26
C GLU A 21 -4.78 -52.36 -19.16
N GLY A 22 -3.91 -53.13 -18.52
CA GLY A 22 -2.48 -52.85 -18.40
C GLY A 22 -1.67 -53.67 -19.40
N SER A 23 -0.43 -53.24 -19.67
CA SER A 23 0.72 -54.13 -19.90
C SER A 23 2.00 -53.30 -20.17
N GLN A 24 2.86 -53.29 -19.15
CA GLN A 24 4.32 -53.56 -19.11
C GLN A 24 5.33 -53.12 -20.21
N PRO A 25 6.62 -52.99 -19.84
CA PRO A 25 7.57 -52.03 -20.40
C PRO A 25 8.68 -52.68 -21.27
N MET A 26 9.60 -51.83 -21.77
CA MET A 26 11.04 -52.04 -22.15
C MET A 26 11.38 -51.41 -23.51
N PRO A 27 12.66 -51.15 -23.89
CA PRO A 27 13.91 -51.15 -23.10
C PRO A 27 14.80 -49.90 -23.31
N CYS A 28 15.81 -49.81 -22.43
CA CYS A 28 17.01 -48.98 -22.53
C CYS A 28 17.93 -49.49 -23.66
N GLY A 29 18.51 -48.59 -24.46
CA GLY A 29 19.43 -48.92 -25.55
C GLY A 29 20.44 -47.80 -25.81
N THR A 30 21.71 -48.15 -25.62
CA THR A 30 22.93 -47.35 -25.76
C THR A 30 23.39 -47.20 -27.22
N SER A 31 23.88 -46.02 -27.62
CA SER A 31 25.00 -45.86 -28.56
C SER A 31 25.50 -44.40 -28.67
N SER A 32 26.77 -44.17 -28.33
CA SER A 32 27.60 -43.00 -28.70
C SER A 32 28.19 -43.19 -30.12
N PRO A 33 29.08 -42.31 -30.64
CA PRO A 33 29.11 -40.85 -30.67
C PRO A 33 29.18 -40.30 -32.12
N GLY A 34 28.66 -39.10 -32.36
CA GLY A 34 28.78 -38.39 -33.65
C GLY A 34 29.20 -36.95 -33.43
N THR A 35 30.43 -36.65 -33.84
CA THR A 35 31.11 -35.35 -33.83
C THR A 35 30.43 -34.34 -34.76
N ALA A 36 30.17 -33.13 -34.26
CA ALA A 36 30.22 -31.89 -35.04
C ALA A 36 30.25 -30.69 -34.07
N ASP A 37 31.40 -30.01 -34.07
CA ASP A 37 31.60 -28.69 -33.48
C ASP A 37 30.57 -27.68 -34.01
N SER A 38 29.85 -27.03 -33.09
CA SER A 38 29.37 -25.67 -33.29
C SER A 38 29.34 -24.95 -31.94
N GLN A 39 30.38 -24.14 -31.71
CA GLN A 39 30.43 -23.20 -30.60
C GLN A 39 29.25 -22.22 -30.69
N PRO A 40 28.59 -21.87 -29.57
CA PRO A 40 27.71 -20.71 -29.53
C PRO A 40 28.53 -19.42 -29.65
N PRO A 41 27.99 -18.36 -30.26
CA PRO A 41 28.75 -17.13 -30.51
C PRO A 41 29.11 -16.44 -29.20
N VAL A 42 30.38 -16.02 -29.12
CA VAL A 42 30.90 -15.12 -28.09
C VAL A 42 30.17 -13.78 -28.20
N PRO A 43 29.71 -13.16 -27.10
CA PRO A 43 29.14 -11.82 -27.15
C PRO A 43 30.21 -10.83 -27.60
N GLU A 44 29.93 -10.08 -28.67
CA GLU A 44 30.77 -8.97 -29.09
C GLU A 44 30.93 -7.96 -27.95
N THR A 45 32.18 -7.55 -27.73
CA THR A 45 32.57 -6.45 -26.86
C THR A 45 31.78 -5.20 -27.21
N VAL A 46 30.88 -4.80 -26.31
CA VAL A 46 30.16 -3.53 -26.35
C VAL A 46 31.20 -2.41 -26.35
N GLN A 47 31.24 -1.63 -27.43
CA GLN A 47 32.03 -0.40 -27.49
C GLN A 47 31.50 0.59 -26.44
N PRO A 48 32.38 1.34 -25.75
CA PRO A 48 31.93 2.35 -24.80
C PRO A 48 31.10 3.42 -25.53
N VAL A 49 29.90 3.66 -25.01
CA VAL A 49 29.05 4.80 -25.40
C VAL A 49 29.86 6.09 -25.17
N PRO A 50 29.87 7.06 -26.10
CA PRO A 50 30.58 8.31 -25.88
C PRO A 50 30.01 9.01 -24.65
N GLU A 51 30.87 9.38 -23.70
CA GLU A 51 30.50 10.27 -22.60
C GLU A 51 29.86 11.53 -23.18
N VAL A 52 28.55 11.67 -22.99
CA VAL A 52 27.88 12.96 -23.11
C VAL A 52 28.40 13.78 -21.92
N GLU A 53 29.32 14.70 -22.18
CA GLU A 53 29.69 15.75 -21.23
C GLU A 53 28.42 16.48 -20.79
N GLN A 54 27.86 16.07 -19.65
CA GLN A 54 26.89 16.86 -18.94
C GLN A 54 27.61 18.16 -18.56
N LYS A 55 27.25 19.26 -19.23
CA LYS A 55 27.56 20.59 -18.74
C LYS A 55 27.02 20.67 -17.31
N LYS A 56 27.94 20.63 -16.33
CA LYS A 56 27.67 21.05 -14.96
C LYS A 56 27.30 22.53 -15.01
N GLU A 57 26.01 22.82 -15.16
CA GLU A 57 25.49 24.09 -14.67
C GLU A 57 25.76 24.08 -13.16
N GLN A 58 26.68 24.95 -12.73
CA GLN A 58 26.86 25.26 -11.32
C GLN A 58 25.56 25.88 -10.83
N ILE A 59 24.68 25.06 -10.25
CA ILE A 59 23.59 25.53 -9.41
C ILE A 59 24.27 26.20 -8.22
N ILE A 60 24.29 27.53 -8.23
CA ILE A 60 24.66 28.33 -7.06
C ILE A 60 23.58 28.03 -6.02
N GLU A 61 23.84 27.11 -5.08
CA GLU A 61 22.95 26.84 -3.96
C GLU A 61 22.71 28.16 -3.21
N ARG A 62 21.47 28.65 -3.27
CA ARG A 62 21.05 29.81 -2.48
C ARG A 62 21.31 29.52 -1.00
N PRO A 63 21.90 30.47 -0.24
CA PRO A 63 22.17 30.27 1.18
C PRO A 63 20.87 29.94 1.93
N VAL A 64 20.93 28.92 2.78
CA VAL A 64 19.77 28.44 3.55
C VAL A 64 19.33 29.52 4.54
N PRO A 65 18.12 30.10 4.41
CA PRO A 65 17.66 31.15 5.31
C PRO A 65 17.45 30.59 6.71
N ARG A 66 18.01 31.23 7.74
CA ARG A 66 17.81 30.83 9.15
C ARG A 66 16.96 31.80 9.96
N THR A 67 16.51 32.90 9.33
CA THR A 67 15.56 33.82 9.92
C THR A 67 14.14 33.30 9.74
N TYR A 68 13.25 33.71 10.64
CA TYR A 68 11.85 33.27 10.60
C TYR A 68 11.15 33.71 9.30
N GLU A 69 11.34 34.96 8.90
CA GLU A 69 10.78 35.52 7.66
C GLU A 69 11.34 34.79 6.42
N GLY A 70 12.63 34.46 6.44
CA GLY A 70 13.27 33.73 5.35
C GLY A 70 12.75 32.31 5.20
N ILE A 71 12.55 31.59 6.32
CA ILE A 71 11.94 30.26 6.33
C ILE A 71 10.48 30.34 5.86
N ARG A 72 9.71 31.33 6.36
CA ARG A 72 8.31 31.54 5.96
C ARG A 72 8.17 31.77 4.46
N ASP A 73 8.94 32.70 3.90
CA ASP A 73 8.84 33.07 2.49
C ASP A 73 9.28 31.91 1.58
N GLU A 74 10.27 31.12 2.01
CA GLU A 74 10.71 29.91 1.31
C GLU A 74 9.62 28.82 1.28
N ILE A 75 9.00 28.53 2.43
CA ILE A 75 7.91 27.54 2.51
C ILE A 75 6.72 27.99 1.65
N ARG A 76 6.33 29.27 1.71
CA ARG A 76 5.24 29.80 0.88
C ARG A 76 5.55 29.71 -0.61
N THR A 77 6.79 29.97 -1.01
CA THR A 77 7.23 29.86 -2.42
C THR A 77 7.18 28.41 -2.89
N TYR A 78 7.65 27.49 -2.05
CA TYR A 78 7.59 26.08 -2.36
C TYR A 78 6.14 25.61 -2.55
N LEU A 79 5.26 25.94 -1.61
CA LEU A 79 3.85 25.59 -1.65
C LEU A 79 3.13 26.17 -2.87
N ALA A 80 3.42 27.42 -3.24
CA ALA A 80 2.89 28.05 -4.44
C ALA A 80 3.27 27.28 -5.70
N ASN A 81 4.54 26.84 -5.81
CA ASN A 81 5.01 26.07 -6.96
C ASN A 81 4.40 24.66 -6.98
N ALA A 82 4.40 23.96 -5.84
CA ALA A 82 3.90 22.59 -5.74
C ALA A 82 2.40 22.49 -6.06
N LEU A 83 1.61 23.48 -5.65
CA LEU A 83 0.17 23.51 -5.90
C LEU A 83 -0.22 24.23 -7.19
N SER A 84 0.76 24.72 -7.97
CA SER A 84 0.51 25.59 -9.14
C SER A 84 -0.40 26.79 -8.82
N LEU A 85 -0.26 27.36 -7.62
CA LEU A 85 -1.04 28.49 -7.13
C LEU A 85 -0.21 29.78 -7.11
N PRO A 86 -0.80 30.94 -7.40
CA PRO A 86 -0.16 32.23 -7.15
C PRO A 86 0.25 32.39 -5.69
N LEU A 87 1.47 32.92 -5.43
CA LEU A 87 1.97 33.18 -4.07
C LEU A 87 1.01 34.05 -3.23
N SER A 88 0.19 34.88 -3.90
CA SER A 88 -0.84 35.71 -3.26
C SER A 88 -1.98 34.92 -2.60
N HIS A 89 -2.21 33.67 -2.99
CA HIS A 89 -3.24 32.80 -2.40
C HIS A 89 -2.73 31.98 -1.20
N ILE A 90 -1.41 31.98 -0.96
CA ILE A 90 -0.79 31.23 0.11
C ILE A 90 -0.65 32.16 1.32
N HIS A 91 -1.53 32.05 2.33
CA HIS A 91 -1.49 32.86 3.55
C HIS A 91 -0.97 32.05 4.75
N ASP A 92 -0.36 32.72 5.74
CA ASP A 92 0.25 32.05 6.90
C ASP A 92 -0.76 31.19 7.70
N HIS A 93 -2.03 31.57 7.69
CA HIS A 93 -3.12 30.83 8.35
C HIS A 93 -3.86 29.84 7.44
N SER A 94 -3.52 29.76 6.16
CA SER A 94 -4.08 28.78 5.22
C SER A 94 -3.75 27.37 5.68
N ARG A 95 -4.74 26.49 5.60
CA ARG A 95 -4.61 25.05 5.83
C ARG A 95 -4.22 24.37 4.52
N PHE A 96 -3.12 23.62 4.55
CA PHE A 96 -2.54 23.06 3.32
C PHE A 96 -3.52 22.16 2.55
N ILE A 97 -4.22 21.26 3.26
CA ILE A 97 -5.19 20.36 2.64
C ILE A 97 -6.53 21.06 2.41
N ASP A 98 -7.10 21.63 3.48
CA ASP A 98 -8.49 22.10 3.46
C ASP A 98 -8.68 23.38 2.64
N ASP A 99 -7.73 24.32 2.68
CA ASP A 99 -7.87 25.64 2.04
C ASP A 99 -7.14 25.71 0.70
N LEU A 100 -6.01 25.02 0.57
CA LEU A 100 -5.14 25.10 -0.62
C LEU A 100 -5.29 23.90 -1.56
N GLY A 101 -6.06 22.87 -1.17
CA GLY A 101 -6.31 21.70 -2.00
C GLY A 101 -5.13 20.75 -2.12
N GLY A 102 -4.13 20.86 -1.25
CA GLY A 102 -3.00 19.94 -1.22
C GLY A 102 -3.37 18.56 -0.68
N ASP A 103 -2.55 17.56 -0.98
CA ASP A 103 -2.74 16.19 -0.49
C ASP A 103 -1.63 15.71 0.46
N SER A 104 -1.79 14.51 1.01
CA SER A 104 -0.81 13.95 1.95
C SER A 104 0.55 13.67 1.29
N LEU A 105 0.60 13.35 -0.01
CA LEU A 105 1.87 13.09 -0.72
C LEU A 105 2.66 14.38 -0.92
N GLN A 106 2.00 15.43 -1.41
CA GLN A 106 2.60 16.76 -1.58
C GLN A 106 3.08 17.35 -0.25
N SER A 107 2.34 17.06 0.83
CA SER A 107 2.77 17.42 2.18
C SER A 107 4.06 16.70 2.58
N LEU A 108 4.14 15.38 2.39
CA LEU A 108 5.35 14.60 2.69
C LEU A 108 6.55 15.09 1.88
N GLU A 109 6.36 15.39 0.58
CA GLU A 109 7.41 15.92 -0.29
C GLU A 109 7.96 17.28 0.18
N LEU A 110 7.08 18.19 0.60
CA LEU A 110 7.47 19.46 1.21
C LEU A 110 8.40 19.24 2.41
N PHE A 111 8.00 18.36 3.34
CA PHE A 111 8.77 18.11 4.54
C PHE A 111 10.10 17.42 4.25
N SER A 112 10.12 16.44 3.34
CA SER A 112 11.37 15.79 2.92
C SER A 112 12.38 16.79 2.35
N LYS A 113 11.95 17.69 1.45
CA LYS A 113 12.84 18.72 0.89
C LYS A 113 13.31 19.72 1.94
N ILE A 114 12.48 20.05 2.92
CA ILE A 114 12.85 20.92 4.04
C ILE A 114 13.90 20.23 4.91
N GLU A 115 13.68 18.98 5.30
CA GLU A 115 14.62 18.24 6.13
C GLU A 115 16.00 18.13 5.48
N ASP A 116 16.04 17.85 4.17
CA ASP A 116 17.29 17.81 3.39
C ASP A 116 17.94 19.19 3.34
N ARG A 117 17.15 20.24 3.08
CA ARG A 117 17.64 21.62 2.95
C ARG A 117 18.17 22.20 4.26
N TYR A 118 17.56 21.84 5.38
CA TYR A 118 17.89 22.36 6.71
C TYR A 118 18.73 21.37 7.55
N HIS A 119 18.94 20.15 7.08
CA HIS A 119 19.59 19.04 7.78
C HIS A 119 18.97 18.76 9.15
N ILE A 120 17.64 18.68 9.21
CA ILE A 120 16.86 18.43 10.43
C ILE A 120 16.05 17.14 10.31
N LEU A 121 15.66 16.57 11.47
CA LEU A 121 14.70 15.47 11.57
C LEU A 121 13.38 15.99 12.14
N ILE A 122 12.32 15.81 11.38
CA ILE A 122 10.93 16.07 11.72
C ILE A 122 10.22 14.71 11.72
N PRO A 123 9.99 14.11 12.90
CA PRO A 123 9.16 12.92 13.02
C PRO A 123 7.75 13.19 12.50
N ASP A 124 7.11 12.16 11.97
CA ASP A 124 5.74 12.21 11.47
C ASP A 124 4.77 12.77 12.53
N GLU A 125 4.97 12.46 13.82
CA GLU A 125 4.10 12.94 14.89
C GLU A 125 4.13 14.47 15.02
N GLU A 126 5.27 15.11 14.75
CA GLU A 126 5.39 16.57 14.73
C GLU A 126 4.81 17.14 13.42
N TYR A 127 5.06 16.46 12.29
CA TYR A 127 4.49 16.80 10.98
C TYR A 127 2.95 16.80 10.99
N PHE A 128 2.32 15.72 11.45
CA PHE A 128 0.86 15.57 11.43
C PHE A 128 0.13 16.53 12.38
N THR A 129 0.86 17.20 13.29
CA THR A 129 0.29 18.28 14.10
C THR A 129 0.24 19.63 13.37
N CYS A 130 0.99 19.77 12.27
CA CYS A 130 1.02 20.98 11.48
C CYS A 130 -0.20 21.04 10.56
N SER A 131 -1.14 21.93 10.86
CA SER A 131 -2.37 22.07 10.06
C SER A 131 -2.39 23.34 9.22
N ARG A 132 -1.56 24.33 9.57
CA ARG A 132 -1.42 25.62 8.90
C ARG A 132 0.02 25.83 8.46
N ILE A 133 0.23 26.67 7.44
CA ILE A 133 1.57 27.07 6.99
C ILE A 133 2.40 27.59 8.17
N GLN A 134 1.79 28.42 9.03
CA GLN A 134 2.43 28.95 10.21
C GLN A 134 2.96 27.86 11.17
N ASP A 135 2.24 26.75 11.32
CA ASP A 135 2.66 25.64 12.19
C ASP A 135 3.97 25.01 11.64
N ILE A 136 4.04 24.86 10.31
CA ILE A 136 5.22 24.37 9.58
C ILE A 136 6.42 25.30 9.79
N VAL A 137 6.23 26.61 9.59
CA VAL A 137 7.29 27.62 9.81
C VAL A 137 7.83 27.56 11.23
N ASN A 138 6.93 27.49 12.23
CA ASN A 138 7.29 27.46 13.64
C ASN A 138 8.12 26.21 13.98
N LEU A 139 7.70 25.06 13.47
CA LEU A 139 8.38 23.79 13.68
C LEU A 139 9.82 23.82 13.16
N ILE A 140 9.99 24.29 11.91
CA ILE A 140 11.29 24.37 11.26
C ILE A 140 12.18 25.40 11.94
N TYR A 141 11.65 26.59 12.21
CA TYR A 141 12.38 27.62 12.94
C TYR A 141 12.86 27.07 14.30
N GLY A 142 12.01 26.31 14.99
CA GLY A 142 12.35 25.66 16.25
C GLY A 142 13.53 24.69 16.15
N LYS A 143 13.51 23.81 15.15
CA LYS A 143 14.58 22.81 14.93
C LYS A 143 15.90 23.47 14.48
N VAL A 144 15.82 24.51 13.65
CA VAL A 144 17.00 25.18 13.07
C VAL A 144 17.67 26.14 14.06
N SER A 145 16.87 26.86 14.86
CA SER A 145 17.37 27.89 15.78
C SER A 145 17.57 27.40 17.22
N GLY A 146 16.99 26.24 17.58
CA GLY A 146 16.90 25.76 18.96
C GLY A 146 15.96 26.58 19.84
N LYS A 147 15.15 27.50 19.27
CA LYS A 147 14.21 28.37 20.00
C LYS A 147 12.77 27.99 19.65
N THR A 148 11.93 27.74 20.64
CA THR A 148 10.54 27.30 20.46
C THR A 148 9.54 28.42 20.12
N LYS A 149 9.98 29.68 19.97
CA LYS A 149 9.11 30.85 19.69
C LYS A 149 9.71 31.82 18.65
N PRO A 150 8.88 32.52 17.85
CA PRO A 150 9.32 33.50 16.85
C PRO A 150 10.11 34.68 17.46
N PRO A 151 10.91 35.40 16.66
CA PRO A 151 11.74 36.52 17.16
C PRO A 151 11.00 37.78 17.64
N GLU A 152 9.69 37.93 17.48
CA GLU A 152 8.98 39.20 17.80
C GLU A 152 7.67 38.97 18.58
N GLU A 153 7.78 38.70 19.88
CA GLU A 153 6.85 39.19 20.90
C GLU A 153 7.61 40.17 21.80
N LEU A 154 8.00 41.32 21.23
CA LEU A 154 8.55 42.48 21.93
C LEU A 154 7.86 43.74 21.39
N ASP A 155 6.64 43.98 21.86
CA ASP A 155 6.18 45.35 22.07
C ASP A 155 5.81 45.51 23.56
N HIS A 156 6.29 46.61 24.13
CA HIS A 156 6.36 46.87 25.55
C HIS A 156 5.01 47.27 26.13
N SER A 157 4.40 46.41 26.94
CA SER A 157 3.99 46.79 28.30
C SER A 157 3.57 45.56 29.09
N ILE A 158 4.34 45.26 30.14
CA ILE A 158 3.95 44.80 31.49
C ILE A 158 5.21 44.16 32.07
N ASP A 159 6.00 45.02 32.71
CA ASP A 159 6.97 44.56 33.68
C ASP A 159 6.23 44.21 34.98
N SER A 160 6.69 43.18 35.66
CA SER A 160 6.22 42.66 36.95
C SER A 160 4.81 42.03 37.00
N GLN A 161 4.74 40.72 36.75
CA GLN A 161 4.24 39.74 37.73
C GLN A 161 4.34 38.29 37.20
N ASN A 162 5.44 37.64 37.56
CA ASN A 162 5.56 36.20 37.55
C ASN A 162 4.80 35.62 38.76
N LYS A 163 3.46 35.55 38.67
CA LYS A 163 2.60 34.77 39.58
C LYS A 163 1.32 34.34 38.85
N GLY A 164 1.24 33.05 38.54
CA GLY A 164 0.04 32.38 38.06
C GLY A 164 -0.09 32.42 36.54
N ALA A 165 -0.18 31.24 35.92
CA ALA A 165 -0.71 31.15 34.56
C ALA A 165 -2.13 31.72 34.58
N GLU A 166 -2.33 32.92 34.04
CA GLU A 166 -3.67 33.41 33.76
C GLU A 166 -4.31 32.53 32.66
N PRO A 167 -5.61 32.25 32.76
CA PRO A 167 -6.30 31.42 31.79
C PRO A 167 -6.21 32.10 30.43
N CYS A 168 -5.81 31.33 29.40
CA CYS A 168 -5.99 31.72 28.00
C CYS A 168 -7.38 32.35 27.86
N GLU A 169 -7.47 33.61 27.40
CA GLU A 169 -8.75 34.26 27.11
C GLU A 169 -9.66 33.24 26.44
N ASP A 170 -10.83 33.01 27.04
CA ASP A 170 -11.81 32.02 26.62
C ASP A 170 -12.17 32.28 25.14
N LYS A 171 -11.43 31.66 24.20
CA LYS A 171 -11.89 31.50 22.82
C LYS A 171 -13.19 30.73 22.96
N LYS A 172 -14.31 31.46 22.90
CA LYS A 172 -15.64 30.93 23.07
C LYS A 172 -15.81 29.77 22.10
N VAL A 173 -15.70 28.54 22.62
CA VAL A 173 -15.76 27.35 21.79
C VAL A 173 -17.13 27.30 21.15
N LEU A 174 -17.16 27.40 19.83
CA LEU A 174 -18.38 27.26 19.05
C LEU A 174 -18.83 25.80 19.19
N LYS A 175 -19.96 25.61 19.86
CA LYS A 175 -20.57 24.28 20.01
C LYS A 175 -21.33 23.97 18.73
N ILE A 176 -20.77 23.06 17.95
CA ILE A 176 -21.38 22.56 16.72
C ILE A 176 -22.31 21.40 17.12
N ALA A 177 -23.61 21.57 16.93
CA ALA A 177 -24.63 20.59 17.32
C ALA A 177 -25.13 19.75 16.13
N ARG A 178 -24.81 20.16 14.91
CA ARG A 178 -25.17 19.51 13.66
C ARG A 178 -23.92 19.29 12.83
N PHE A 179 -23.81 18.14 12.17
CA PHE A 179 -22.65 17.85 11.34
C PHE A 179 -22.56 18.82 10.15
N GLU A 180 -23.69 19.30 9.65
CA GLU A 180 -23.76 20.21 8.51
C GLU A 180 -23.15 21.60 8.82
N ASP A 181 -23.10 21.97 10.10
CA ASP A 181 -22.47 23.20 10.59
C ASP A 181 -20.97 22.99 10.90
N SER A 182 -20.43 21.80 10.61
CA SER A 182 -19.02 21.48 10.80
C SER A 182 -18.18 21.94 9.60
N ARG A 183 -16.93 22.31 9.89
CA ARG A 183 -15.93 22.61 8.86
C ARG A 183 -15.69 21.43 7.92
N GLU A 184 -15.81 20.20 8.43
CA GLU A 184 -15.62 18.97 7.66
C GLU A 184 -16.71 18.84 6.57
N HIS A 185 -17.95 19.15 6.93
CA HIS A 185 -19.06 19.18 5.98
C HIS A 185 -18.95 20.37 5.00
N GLU A 186 -18.57 21.56 5.47
CA GLU A 186 -18.35 22.72 4.61
C GLU A 186 -17.28 22.43 3.53
N ALA A 187 -16.14 21.85 3.94
CA ALA A 187 -15.09 21.45 3.02
C ALA A 187 -15.56 20.38 2.02
N PHE A 188 -16.38 19.41 2.46
CA PHE A 188 -16.99 18.42 1.56
C PHE A 188 -17.94 19.05 0.54
N SER A 189 -18.84 19.93 0.97
CA SER A 189 -19.78 20.63 0.08
C SER A 189 -19.03 21.46 -0.97
N ARG A 190 -17.98 22.18 -0.56
CA ARG A 190 -17.13 22.95 -1.48
C ARG A 190 -16.48 22.06 -2.53
N ARG A 191 -15.99 20.87 -2.17
CA ARG A 191 -15.43 19.92 -3.16
C ARG A 191 -16.46 19.46 -4.18
N LEU A 192 -17.70 19.23 -3.76
CA LEU A 192 -18.80 18.87 -4.68
C LEU A 192 -19.14 20.02 -5.62
N GLU A 193 -19.20 21.25 -5.11
CA GLU A 193 -19.42 22.45 -5.93
C GLU A 193 -18.33 22.61 -6.99
N LEU A 194 -17.05 22.53 -6.59
CA LEU A 194 -15.91 22.61 -7.50
C LEU A 194 -15.94 21.52 -8.59
N ALA A 195 -16.31 20.29 -8.22
CA ALA A 195 -16.41 19.20 -9.18
C ALA A 195 -17.56 19.43 -10.19
N ALA A 196 -18.69 19.96 -9.74
CA ALA A 196 -19.80 20.33 -10.60
C ALA A 196 -19.45 21.49 -11.54
N GLU A 197 -18.76 22.51 -11.03
CA GLU A 197 -18.26 23.64 -11.82
C GLU A 197 -17.27 23.17 -12.91
N ALA A 198 -16.36 22.26 -12.57
CA ALA A 198 -15.40 21.69 -13.52
C ALA A 198 -16.08 20.90 -14.64
N ALA A 199 -17.08 20.07 -14.32
CA ALA A 199 -17.85 19.35 -15.33
C ALA A 199 -18.63 20.31 -16.24
N ALA A 200 -19.31 21.31 -15.65
CA ALA A 200 -20.03 22.33 -16.41
C ALA A 200 -19.09 23.10 -17.36
N ALA A 201 -17.87 23.42 -16.93
CA ALA A 201 -16.85 24.06 -17.76
C ALA A 201 -16.39 23.17 -18.94
N MET A 202 -16.42 21.85 -18.77
CA MET A 202 -16.14 20.87 -19.84
C MET A 202 -17.36 20.57 -20.74
N GLY A 203 -18.52 21.18 -20.47
CA GLY A 203 -19.75 20.95 -21.22
C GLY A 203 -20.37 19.56 -20.99
N THR A 204 -20.00 18.90 -19.88
CA THR A 204 -20.51 17.59 -19.48
C THR A 204 -21.32 17.71 -18.19
N GLU A 205 -22.29 16.83 -17.99
CA GLU A 205 -22.83 16.66 -16.63
C GLU A 205 -21.77 16.02 -15.73
N PHE A 206 -21.72 16.42 -14.46
CA PHE A 206 -20.87 15.74 -13.49
C PHE A 206 -21.47 14.37 -13.20
N GLU A 207 -20.98 13.35 -13.88
CA GLU A 207 -21.19 11.97 -13.45
C GLU A 207 -20.17 11.64 -12.38
N ASN A 208 -20.65 11.22 -11.21
CA ASN A 208 -19.78 10.81 -10.12
C ASN A 208 -19.04 9.53 -10.53
N PRO A 209 -17.71 9.57 -10.75
CA PRO A 209 -16.96 8.38 -11.13
C PRO A 209 -16.82 7.38 -9.97
N TYR A 210 -17.20 7.79 -8.76
CA TYR A 210 -17.24 6.96 -7.57
C TYR A 210 -18.62 6.31 -7.40
N PHE A 211 -18.61 5.12 -6.79
CA PHE A 211 -19.83 4.35 -6.47
C PHE A 211 -20.61 3.84 -7.70
N VAL A 212 -19.94 3.69 -8.86
CA VAL A 212 -20.51 3.02 -10.03
C VAL A 212 -20.89 1.57 -9.66
N PRO A 213 -22.17 1.16 -9.75
CA PRO A 213 -22.59 -0.19 -9.39
C PRO A 213 -22.13 -1.23 -10.41
N HIS A 214 -21.57 -2.35 -9.90
CA HIS A 214 -21.23 -3.52 -10.71
C HIS A 214 -22.12 -4.70 -10.30
N ASP A 215 -23.16 -5.00 -11.08
CA ASP A 215 -24.18 -6.02 -10.76
C ASP A 215 -23.82 -7.42 -11.29
N SER A 216 -22.56 -7.81 -11.09
CA SER A 216 -22.02 -9.10 -11.56
C SER A 216 -20.78 -9.47 -10.77
N VAL A 217 -20.27 -10.69 -10.97
CA VAL A 217 -18.90 -11.00 -10.54
C VAL A 217 -17.93 -10.16 -11.39
N LEU A 218 -17.07 -9.38 -10.75
CA LEU A 218 -16.03 -8.60 -11.44
C LEU A 218 -14.98 -9.54 -12.04
N ARG A 219 -14.97 -9.72 -13.36
CA ARG A 219 -13.95 -10.49 -14.10
C ARG A 219 -13.41 -9.63 -15.24
N ASP A 220 -13.13 -10.25 -16.40
CA ASP A 220 -12.88 -9.58 -17.68
C ASP A 220 -14.08 -8.78 -18.18
N VAL A 221 -15.28 -9.11 -17.72
CA VAL A 221 -16.51 -8.34 -17.93
C VAL A 221 -17.18 -7.95 -16.62
N SER A 222 -18.05 -6.94 -16.68
CA SER A 222 -18.97 -6.56 -15.61
C SER A 222 -20.28 -6.03 -16.17
N ILE A 223 -21.34 -6.04 -15.35
CA ILE A 223 -22.63 -5.43 -15.68
C ILE A 223 -22.72 -4.06 -15.00
N ILE A 224 -22.80 -2.99 -15.78
CA ILE A 224 -23.03 -1.60 -15.34
C ILE A 224 -24.29 -1.11 -16.05
N ASP A 225 -25.28 -0.60 -15.30
CA ASP A 225 -26.58 -0.15 -15.82
C ASP A 225 -27.27 -1.18 -16.75
N GLY A 226 -27.14 -2.46 -16.39
CA GLY A 226 -27.70 -3.58 -17.15
C GLY A 226 -26.97 -3.90 -18.46
N GLN A 227 -25.86 -3.22 -18.77
CA GLN A 227 -25.02 -3.47 -19.94
C GLN A 227 -23.75 -4.22 -19.55
N GLU A 228 -23.37 -5.20 -20.36
CA GLU A 228 -22.08 -5.87 -20.23
C GLU A 228 -20.97 -4.96 -20.79
N VAL A 229 -19.94 -4.73 -19.97
CA VAL A 229 -18.77 -3.91 -20.30
C VAL A 229 -17.49 -4.68 -20.02
N LEU A 230 -16.42 -4.39 -20.76
CA LEU A 230 -15.08 -4.87 -20.43
C LEU A 230 -14.61 -4.23 -19.13
N ASN A 231 -14.03 -5.03 -18.23
CA ASN A 231 -13.55 -4.55 -16.94
C ASN A 231 -12.02 -4.66 -16.85
N PHE A 232 -11.36 -3.50 -16.92
CA PHE A 232 -9.92 -3.33 -16.68
C PHE A 232 -9.61 -2.66 -15.34
N ALA A 233 -10.61 -2.47 -14.47
CA ALA A 233 -10.53 -1.66 -13.26
C ALA A 233 -10.78 -2.48 -11.97
N SER A 234 -10.49 -3.79 -12.00
CA SER A 234 -10.64 -4.66 -10.83
C SER A 234 -9.31 -5.29 -10.41
N TYR A 235 -9.15 -5.53 -9.11
CA TYR A 235 -7.99 -6.26 -8.56
C TYR A 235 -8.20 -7.78 -8.50
N ASN A 236 -9.16 -8.33 -9.25
CA ASN A 236 -9.44 -9.77 -9.31
C ASN A 236 -8.48 -10.48 -10.28
N TYR A 237 -7.18 -10.31 -10.08
CA TYR A 237 -6.13 -10.65 -11.05
C TYR A 237 -6.19 -12.08 -11.60
N LEU A 238 -6.52 -13.05 -10.74
CA LEU A 238 -6.64 -14.47 -11.12
C LEU A 238 -8.08 -14.92 -11.38
N GLY A 239 -9.07 -14.05 -11.24
CA GLY A 239 -10.48 -14.39 -11.41
C GLY A 239 -11.08 -15.21 -10.26
N LEU A 240 -10.42 -15.27 -9.11
CA LEU A 240 -10.77 -16.19 -8.02
C LEU A 240 -12.05 -15.81 -7.26
N SER A 241 -12.50 -14.56 -7.33
CA SER A 241 -13.73 -14.13 -6.64
C SER A 241 -15.02 -14.79 -7.16
N GLY A 242 -15.00 -15.31 -8.39
CA GLY A 242 -16.10 -16.08 -8.97
C GLY A 242 -15.72 -17.45 -9.47
N HIS A 243 -14.58 -17.98 -9.05
CA HIS A 243 -14.15 -19.31 -9.43
C HIS A 243 -15.09 -20.38 -8.82
N PRO A 244 -15.51 -21.42 -9.56
CA PRO A 244 -16.48 -22.40 -9.04
C PRO A 244 -16.09 -23.02 -7.70
N ALA A 245 -14.80 -23.34 -7.51
CA ALA A 245 -14.31 -23.94 -6.28
C ALA A 245 -14.36 -22.98 -5.07
N THR A 246 -14.12 -21.67 -5.27
CA THR A 246 -14.17 -20.69 -4.17
C THR A 246 -15.60 -20.41 -3.76
N VAL A 247 -16.51 -20.29 -4.74
CA VAL A 247 -17.96 -20.14 -4.52
C VAL A 247 -18.53 -21.36 -3.79
N GLN A 248 -18.19 -22.57 -4.24
CA GLN A 248 -18.64 -23.80 -3.59
C GLN A 248 -18.16 -23.89 -2.13
N ALA A 249 -16.87 -23.62 -1.89
CA ALA A 249 -16.31 -23.63 -0.54
C ALA A 249 -17.01 -22.61 0.39
N ALA A 250 -17.34 -21.42 -0.13
CA ALA A 250 -18.10 -20.42 0.61
C ALA A 250 -19.51 -20.90 0.96
N CYS A 251 -20.24 -21.50 0.01
CA CYS A 251 -21.58 -22.04 0.24
C CYS A 251 -21.59 -23.15 1.30
N GLU A 252 -20.64 -24.09 1.21
CA GLU A 252 -20.51 -25.19 2.17
C GLU A 252 -20.16 -24.68 3.58
N ALA A 253 -19.26 -23.69 3.67
CA ALA A 253 -18.92 -23.07 4.94
C ALA A 253 -20.08 -22.25 5.52
N ALA A 254 -20.87 -21.58 4.69
CA ALA A 254 -22.08 -20.87 5.14
C ALA A 254 -23.08 -21.85 5.77
N ALA A 255 -23.32 -23.00 5.12
CA ALA A 255 -24.22 -24.02 5.62
C ALA A 255 -23.72 -24.66 6.94
N ARG A 256 -22.40 -24.82 7.09
CA ARG A 256 -21.78 -25.49 8.24
C ARG A 256 -21.56 -24.58 9.45
N TYR A 257 -21.04 -23.37 9.20
CA TYR A 257 -20.54 -22.47 10.25
C TYR A 257 -21.38 -21.20 10.40
N GLY A 258 -22.35 -20.97 9.52
CA GLY A 258 -23.07 -19.69 9.42
C GLY A 258 -22.24 -18.62 8.71
N THR A 259 -22.77 -17.40 8.66
CA THR A 259 -22.19 -16.27 7.90
C THR A 259 -21.23 -15.40 8.71
N SER A 260 -21.07 -15.67 10.01
CA SER A 260 -20.27 -14.85 10.92
C SER A 260 -19.45 -15.72 11.87
N ALA A 261 -18.27 -15.22 12.27
CA ALA A 261 -17.54 -15.81 13.38
C ALA A 261 -18.29 -15.61 14.71
N SER A 262 -19.13 -14.57 14.80
CA SER A 262 -19.98 -14.21 15.95
C SER A 262 -19.22 -14.02 17.26
N GLY A 263 -17.94 -13.65 17.19
CA GLY A 263 -17.09 -13.38 18.33
C GLY A 263 -15.65 -13.09 17.95
N SER A 264 -14.89 -12.58 18.91
CA SER A 264 -13.43 -12.49 18.80
C SER A 264 -12.83 -13.89 18.69
N ARG A 265 -11.82 -14.03 17.83
CA ARG A 265 -11.06 -15.27 17.65
C ARG A 265 -10.31 -15.70 18.92
N LEU A 266 -10.00 -14.77 19.82
CA LEU A 266 -9.37 -15.11 21.09
C LEU A 266 -10.29 -15.93 22.01
N LEU A 267 -11.62 -15.82 21.84
CA LEU A 267 -12.61 -16.44 22.70
C LEU A 267 -13.46 -17.46 21.91
N THR A 268 -14.69 -17.09 21.55
CA THR A 268 -15.68 -18.00 20.95
C THR A 268 -15.67 -17.99 19.42
N GLY A 269 -14.96 -17.04 18.81
CA GLY A 269 -14.95 -16.83 17.36
C GLY A 269 -14.07 -17.82 16.60
N GLU A 270 -13.10 -18.46 17.24
CA GLU A 270 -12.12 -19.33 16.58
C GLU A 270 -12.77 -20.57 15.93
N LYS A 271 -12.31 -20.93 14.73
CA LYS A 271 -12.75 -22.12 14.01
C LYS A 271 -11.55 -22.84 13.44
N THR A 272 -11.61 -24.17 13.35
CA THR A 272 -10.57 -24.99 12.70
C THR A 272 -10.29 -24.52 11.26
N LEU A 273 -11.33 -24.04 10.56
CA LEU A 273 -11.22 -23.43 9.24
C LEU A 273 -10.18 -22.29 9.18
N PHE A 274 -10.11 -21.44 10.20
CA PHE A 274 -9.17 -20.32 10.22
C PHE A 274 -7.73 -20.78 10.41
N LYS A 275 -7.53 -21.82 11.24
CA LYS A 275 -6.21 -22.44 11.42
C LYS A 275 -5.73 -23.16 10.16
N GLU A 276 -6.66 -23.80 9.43
CA GLU A 276 -6.35 -24.41 8.13
C GLU A 276 -5.94 -23.34 7.11
N LEU A 277 -6.67 -22.22 7.04
CA LEU A 277 -6.30 -21.08 6.19
C LEU A 277 -4.93 -20.51 6.56
N GLU A 278 -4.68 -20.25 7.84
CA GLU A 278 -3.39 -19.74 8.33
C GLU A 278 -2.24 -20.68 7.98
N ARG A 279 -2.42 -21.99 8.14
CA ARG A 279 -1.41 -22.99 7.77
C ARG A 279 -1.13 -22.98 6.27
N GLU A 280 -2.16 -22.91 5.43
CA GLU A 280 -1.98 -22.86 3.97
C GLU A 280 -1.31 -21.56 3.52
N ILE A 281 -1.61 -20.42 4.17
CA ILE A 281 -0.92 -19.15 3.93
C ILE A 281 0.54 -19.24 4.36
N ALA A 282 0.84 -19.79 5.54
CA ALA A 282 2.22 -19.95 6.01
C ALA A 282 3.04 -20.84 5.05
N CYS A 283 2.46 -21.95 4.59
CA CYS A 283 3.08 -22.79 3.57
C CYS A 283 3.26 -22.08 2.22
N TRP A 284 2.30 -21.26 1.80
CA TRP A 284 2.39 -20.47 0.56
C TRP A 284 3.49 -19.41 0.63
N LYS A 285 3.65 -18.77 1.80
CA LYS A 285 4.57 -17.66 2.03
C LYS A 285 5.91 -18.07 2.64
N HIS A 286 6.21 -19.38 2.61
CA HIS A 286 7.44 -19.95 3.15
C HIS A 286 7.76 -19.45 4.56
N SER A 287 6.74 -19.34 5.43
CA SER A 287 6.87 -18.85 6.80
C SER A 287 6.49 -19.91 7.82
N GLU A 288 6.89 -19.70 9.08
CA GLU A 288 6.61 -20.64 10.16
C GLU A 288 5.13 -20.65 10.59
N ASP A 289 4.49 -19.47 10.60
CA ASP A 289 3.09 -19.31 10.99
C ASP A 289 2.45 -18.11 10.24
N ALA A 290 1.14 -17.98 10.33
CA ALA A 290 0.38 -16.84 9.81
C ALA A 290 -0.81 -16.48 10.72
N LEU A 291 -1.27 -15.23 10.59
CA LEU A 291 -2.45 -14.72 11.27
C LEU A 291 -3.38 -14.05 10.26
N VAL A 292 -4.65 -14.47 10.24
CA VAL A 292 -5.69 -13.87 9.37
C VAL A 292 -6.56 -12.88 10.14
N LEU A 293 -6.77 -11.72 9.52
CA LEU A 293 -7.58 -10.61 10.00
C LEU A 293 -8.70 -10.26 9.01
N VAL A 294 -9.61 -9.38 9.43
CA VAL A 294 -10.86 -9.07 8.72
C VAL A 294 -10.72 -8.17 7.49
N GLY A 295 -9.58 -7.51 7.28
CA GLY A 295 -9.34 -6.67 6.10
C GLY A 295 -7.85 -6.37 5.91
N GLY A 296 -7.43 -6.17 4.64
CA GLY A 296 -6.04 -5.82 4.33
C GLY A 296 -5.63 -4.46 4.91
N HIS A 297 -6.49 -3.44 4.76
CA HIS A 297 -6.24 -2.11 5.33
C HIS A 297 -6.07 -2.16 6.85
N SER A 298 -7.02 -2.75 7.57
CA SER A 298 -6.95 -2.86 9.03
C SER A 298 -5.80 -3.75 9.52
N THR A 299 -5.31 -4.68 8.70
CA THR A 299 -4.12 -5.48 8.99
C THR A 299 -2.88 -4.60 9.09
N ASN A 300 -2.62 -3.76 8.07
CA ASN A 300 -1.52 -2.80 8.12
C ASN A 300 -1.66 -1.84 9.30
N VAL A 301 -2.84 -1.22 9.47
CA VAL A 301 -3.09 -0.25 10.55
C VAL A 301 -2.74 -0.85 11.91
N THR A 302 -3.24 -2.05 12.20
CA THR A 302 -3.01 -2.65 13.52
C THR A 302 -1.60 -3.20 13.70
N VAL A 303 -0.96 -3.74 12.65
CA VAL A 303 0.37 -4.34 12.76
C VAL A 303 1.43 -3.25 12.86
N VAL A 304 1.42 -2.29 11.94
CA VAL A 304 2.36 -1.15 11.95
C VAL A 304 2.17 -0.34 13.24
N GLY A 305 0.93 -0.06 13.64
CA GLY A 305 0.66 0.72 14.85
C GLY A 305 0.95 0.05 16.19
N ASN A 306 1.29 -1.26 16.22
CA ASN A 306 1.52 -1.98 17.48
C ASN A 306 2.77 -2.86 17.49
N PHE A 307 3.54 -2.95 16.40
CA PHE A 307 4.78 -3.71 16.39
C PHE A 307 5.93 -2.97 17.10
N CYS A 308 5.98 -1.65 16.94
CA CYS A 308 6.96 -0.74 17.53
C CYS A 308 6.38 -0.03 18.77
N ASN A 309 7.25 0.36 19.69
CA ASN A 309 6.96 1.11 20.91
C ASN A 309 7.69 2.47 20.91
N GLN A 310 7.55 3.28 21.96
CA GLN A 310 8.13 4.62 22.03
C GLN A 310 9.67 4.70 21.94
N ASN A 311 10.39 3.58 22.12
CA ASN A 311 11.85 3.49 21.97
C ASN A 311 12.28 3.04 20.56
N ASP A 312 11.34 2.85 19.64
CA ASP A 312 11.56 2.28 18.31
C ASP A 312 11.37 3.32 17.19
N LEU A 313 11.73 2.95 15.97
CA LEU A 313 11.57 3.73 14.75
C LEU A 313 10.89 2.91 13.65
N ILE A 314 9.96 3.54 12.93
CA ILE A 314 9.40 3.01 11.68
C ILE A 314 9.92 3.85 10.51
N LEU A 315 10.55 3.19 9.53
CA LEU A 315 10.98 3.78 8.28
C LEU A 315 10.15 3.19 7.14
N TYR A 316 9.48 4.01 6.36
CA TYR A 316 8.57 3.54 5.31
C TYR A 316 8.74 4.31 4.00
N ASP A 317 8.34 3.71 2.88
CA ASP A 317 8.44 4.36 1.57
C ASP A 317 7.45 5.53 1.45
N GLY A 318 7.85 6.64 0.84
CA GLY A 318 7.01 7.84 0.67
C GLY A 318 5.70 7.61 -0.11
N LEU A 319 5.62 6.58 -0.94
CA LEU A 319 4.39 6.18 -1.64
C LEU A 319 3.66 5.01 -0.98
N SER A 320 3.97 4.70 0.28
CA SER A 320 3.30 3.64 1.02
C SER A 320 1.79 3.86 1.10
N HIS A 321 1.04 2.77 0.94
CA HIS A 321 -0.41 2.75 1.00
C HIS A 321 -0.91 3.36 2.31
N ASN A 322 -2.01 4.10 2.23
CA ASN A 322 -2.59 4.84 3.35
C ASN A 322 -2.71 4.00 4.65
N SER A 323 -2.98 2.71 4.57
CA SER A 323 -3.05 1.86 5.78
C SER A 323 -1.75 1.78 6.58
N ILE A 324 -0.58 1.88 5.93
CA ILE A 324 0.73 1.92 6.60
C ILE A 324 0.85 3.27 7.33
N ILE A 325 0.52 4.37 6.66
CA ILE A 325 0.52 5.73 7.23
C ILE A 325 -0.45 5.84 8.42
N GLN A 326 -1.67 5.31 8.29
CA GLN A 326 -2.61 5.25 9.41
C GLN A 326 -2.07 4.39 10.57
N GLY A 327 -1.25 3.37 10.26
CA GLY A 327 -0.53 2.59 11.26
C GLY A 327 0.56 3.38 11.96
N THR A 328 1.35 4.19 11.26
CA THR A 328 2.39 5.04 11.88
C THR A 328 1.76 6.06 12.82
N LEU A 329 0.66 6.69 12.40
CA LEU A 329 -0.16 7.59 13.23
C LEU A 329 -0.70 6.95 14.51
N LEU A 330 -1.02 5.66 14.47
CA LEU A 330 -1.48 4.90 15.63
C LEU A 330 -0.33 4.46 16.55
N SER A 331 0.88 4.34 15.99
CA SER A 331 2.06 3.89 16.73
C SER A 331 2.48 4.90 17.80
N LYS A 332 3.16 4.40 18.83
CA LYS A 332 3.87 5.24 19.81
C LYS A 332 5.32 5.50 19.43
N SER A 333 5.84 4.76 18.45
CA SER A 333 7.21 4.90 17.97
C SER A 333 7.40 6.19 17.20
N ALA A 334 8.65 6.63 17.06
CA ALA A 334 8.96 7.59 16.01
C ALA A 334 8.68 6.95 14.65
N SER A 335 8.27 7.76 13.68
CA SER A 335 8.10 7.32 12.31
C SER A 335 8.58 8.37 11.31
N LYS A 336 9.10 7.89 10.18
CA LYS A 336 9.59 8.75 9.09
C LYS A 336 9.59 8.02 7.75
N HIS A 337 9.16 8.72 6.71
CA HIS A 337 9.26 8.21 5.35
C HIS A 337 10.66 8.45 4.73
N PHE A 338 11.04 7.63 3.76
CA PHE A 338 12.15 7.89 2.85
C PHE A 338 11.62 8.06 1.41
N PRO A 339 12.33 8.77 0.51
CA PRO A 339 11.90 8.95 -0.86
C PRO A 339 11.65 7.62 -1.57
N HIS A 340 10.65 7.62 -2.47
CA HIS A 340 10.16 6.41 -3.13
C HIS A 340 11.28 5.58 -3.77
N ASN A 341 11.38 4.31 -3.38
CA ASN A 341 12.40 3.35 -3.84
C ASN A 341 13.88 3.79 -3.64
N ASP A 342 14.15 4.90 -2.92
CA ASP A 342 15.51 5.38 -2.68
C ASP A 342 16.13 4.69 -1.45
N PHE A 343 16.61 3.46 -1.68
CA PHE A 343 17.33 2.69 -0.68
C PHE A 343 18.65 3.36 -0.25
N ALA A 344 19.21 4.29 -1.04
CA ALA A 344 20.40 5.04 -0.64
C ALA A 344 20.05 6.14 0.38
N ALA A 345 18.91 6.81 0.23
CA ALA A 345 18.38 7.71 1.26
C ALA A 345 18.06 6.97 2.54
N LEU A 346 17.40 5.81 2.43
CA LEU A 346 17.17 4.94 3.58
C LEU A 346 18.48 4.53 4.27
N GLU A 347 19.53 4.18 3.52
CA GLU A 347 20.84 3.83 4.07
C GLU A 347 21.49 4.99 4.83
N ARG A 348 21.38 6.23 4.31
CA ARG A 348 21.82 7.45 5.02
C ARG A 348 21.05 7.62 6.33
N MET A 349 19.73 7.52 6.29
CA MET A 349 18.89 7.62 7.49
C MET A 349 19.24 6.54 8.53
N LEU A 350 19.45 5.30 8.09
CA LEU A 350 19.89 4.22 8.98
C LEU A 350 21.26 4.51 9.59
N ALA A 351 22.22 5.03 8.83
CA ALA A 351 23.52 5.43 9.37
C ALA A 351 23.42 6.52 10.46
N ASP A 352 22.50 7.47 10.31
CA ASP A 352 22.35 8.60 11.24
C ASP A 352 21.53 8.27 12.50
N TYR A 353 20.55 7.36 12.38
CA TYR A 353 19.51 7.15 13.38
C TYR A 353 19.51 5.75 14.01
N ARG A 354 20.06 4.71 13.37
CA ARG A 354 19.89 3.31 13.82
C ARG A 354 20.25 3.10 15.28
N ASP A 355 21.36 3.67 15.74
CA ASP A 355 21.88 3.45 17.11
C ASP A 355 21.09 4.22 18.19
N ARG A 356 20.08 5.02 17.81
CA ARG A 356 19.22 5.76 18.73
C ARG A 356 17.96 4.99 19.15
N TYR A 357 17.67 3.86 18.49
CA TYR A 357 16.42 3.11 18.64
C TYR A 357 16.67 1.63 18.94
N GLU A 358 15.80 1.02 19.74
CA GLU A 358 15.90 -0.39 20.12
C GLU A 358 15.55 -1.30 18.93
N LYS A 359 14.39 -1.08 18.31
CA LYS A 359 13.96 -1.72 17.06
C LYS A 359 13.76 -0.68 15.96
N VAL A 360 14.12 -1.07 14.73
CA VAL A 360 13.77 -0.33 13.52
C VAL A 360 12.98 -1.25 12.60
N LEU A 361 11.78 -0.85 12.22
CA LEU A 361 10.95 -1.52 11.22
C LEU A 361 11.04 -0.77 9.90
N ILE A 362 11.52 -1.43 8.85
CA ILE A 362 11.45 -0.94 7.47
C ILE A 362 10.18 -1.49 6.85
N VAL A 363 9.35 -0.63 6.25
CA VAL A 363 8.09 -1.01 5.59
C VAL A 363 8.12 -0.57 4.12
N VAL A 364 7.92 -1.50 3.21
CA VAL A 364 7.84 -1.26 1.76
C VAL A 364 6.70 -2.07 1.15
N GLU A 365 6.25 -1.70 -0.05
CA GLU A 365 5.33 -2.50 -0.84
C GLU A 365 6.10 -3.32 -1.88
N GLY A 366 5.67 -4.55 -2.15
CA GLY A 366 6.29 -5.37 -3.20
C GLY A 366 6.03 -4.81 -4.60
N VAL A 367 4.80 -4.34 -4.83
CA VAL A 367 4.35 -3.64 -6.04
C VAL A 367 3.53 -2.44 -5.61
N TYR A 368 3.89 -1.24 -6.06
CA TYR A 368 3.15 -0.02 -5.69
C TYR A 368 1.92 0.17 -6.57
N SER A 369 0.81 0.56 -5.95
CA SER A 369 -0.52 0.46 -6.57
C SER A 369 -0.83 1.50 -7.65
N MET A 370 -0.11 2.62 -7.68
CA MET A 370 -0.35 3.70 -8.63
C MET A 370 0.50 3.53 -9.89
N ASP A 371 1.80 3.36 -9.72
CA ASP A 371 2.74 3.30 -10.84
C ASP A 371 2.97 1.88 -11.38
N GLY A 372 2.60 0.86 -10.62
CA GLY A 372 2.76 -0.55 -10.99
C GLY A 372 4.23 -0.99 -11.06
N ASP A 373 5.14 -0.24 -10.45
CA ASP A 373 6.55 -0.59 -10.33
C ASP A 373 6.78 -1.62 -9.22
N ILE A 374 7.94 -2.27 -9.27
CA ILE A 374 8.34 -3.33 -8.33
C ILE A 374 9.48 -2.79 -7.48
N ALA A 375 9.33 -2.83 -6.16
CA ALA A 375 10.37 -2.41 -5.22
C ALA A 375 11.64 -3.26 -5.36
N PRO A 376 12.85 -2.66 -5.19
CA PRO A 376 14.11 -3.40 -5.17
C PRO A 376 14.30 -4.15 -3.84
N ILE A 377 13.44 -5.13 -3.55
CA ILE A 377 13.44 -5.90 -2.28
C ILE A 377 14.83 -6.44 -1.87
N PRO A 378 15.69 -6.95 -2.77
CA PRO A 378 17.04 -7.38 -2.39
C PRO A 378 17.88 -6.28 -1.70
N GLU A 379 17.72 -5.01 -2.07
CA GLU A 379 18.44 -3.90 -1.42
C GLU A 379 17.90 -3.64 -0.01
N PHE A 380 16.58 -3.70 0.19
CA PHE A 380 15.99 -3.58 1.52
C PHE A 380 16.39 -4.75 2.44
N VAL A 381 16.49 -5.96 1.89
CA VAL A 381 17.02 -7.14 2.61
C VAL A 381 18.49 -6.92 2.99
N ARG A 382 19.32 -6.39 2.08
CA ARG A 382 20.72 -6.03 2.36
C ARG A 382 20.81 -5.04 3.52
N LEU A 383 20.01 -3.97 3.49
CA LEU A 383 19.99 -2.95 4.53
C LEU A 383 19.50 -3.50 5.87
N LYS A 384 18.42 -4.27 5.87
CA LYS A 384 17.92 -5.00 7.04
C LYS A 384 19.04 -5.79 7.72
N LYS A 385 19.77 -6.60 6.95
CA LYS A 385 20.88 -7.42 7.45
C LYS A 385 22.05 -6.58 7.95
N LYS A 386 22.45 -5.54 7.20
CA LYS A 386 23.58 -4.67 7.53
C LYS A 386 23.37 -3.89 8.83
N TYR A 387 22.16 -3.37 9.05
CA TYR A 387 21.84 -2.49 10.18
C TYR A 387 21.08 -3.19 11.31
N GLY A 388 20.77 -4.49 11.18
CA GLY A 388 20.01 -5.23 12.20
C GLY A 388 18.61 -4.65 12.41
N CYS A 389 17.85 -4.52 11.33
CA CYS A 389 16.47 -4.03 11.32
C CYS A 389 15.48 -5.19 11.08
N PHE A 390 14.19 -4.89 11.23
CA PHE A 390 13.10 -5.73 10.74
C PHE A 390 12.62 -5.21 9.38
N LEU A 391 12.17 -6.12 8.52
CA LEU A 391 11.58 -5.80 7.22
C LEU A 391 10.16 -6.36 7.14
N MET A 392 9.22 -5.47 6.88
CA MET A 392 7.85 -5.77 6.49
C MET A 392 7.65 -5.43 5.01
N VAL A 393 7.13 -6.39 4.25
CA VAL A 393 6.76 -6.17 2.84
C VAL A 393 5.25 -6.37 2.71
N ASP A 394 4.55 -5.34 2.23
CA ASP A 394 3.15 -5.44 1.82
C ASP A 394 3.08 -6.04 0.41
N GLU A 395 2.54 -7.25 0.35
CA GLU A 395 2.46 -8.05 -0.86
C GLU A 395 1.06 -8.04 -1.49
N ALA A 396 0.24 -7.02 -1.20
CA ALA A 396 -1.13 -6.95 -1.68
C ALA A 396 -1.27 -6.93 -3.21
N HIS A 397 -0.31 -6.32 -3.92
CA HIS A 397 -0.31 -6.23 -5.38
C HIS A 397 0.76 -7.09 -6.08
N SER A 398 1.68 -7.69 -5.33
CA SER A 398 2.68 -8.62 -5.84
C SER A 398 2.22 -10.08 -5.74
N SER A 399 1.57 -10.46 -4.63
CA SER A 399 1.02 -11.80 -4.45
C SER A 399 -0.04 -12.10 -5.51
N CYS A 400 -0.02 -13.31 -6.06
CA CYS A 400 -0.89 -13.72 -7.18
C CYS A 400 -0.63 -12.97 -8.49
N VAL A 401 0.49 -12.24 -8.60
CA VAL A 401 0.84 -11.45 -9.79
C VAL A 401 2.24 -11.76 -10.29
N ILE A 402 3.28 -11.50 -9.48
CA ILE A 402 4.69 -11.55 -9.93
C ILE A 402 5.39 -12.82 -9.44
N GLY A 403 6.42 -13.22 -10.19
CA GLY A 403 7.23 -14.42 -9.95
C GLY A 403 6.81 -15.59 -10.85
N PRO A 404 7.66 -16.60 -11.03
CA PRO A 404 7.39 -17.73 -11.92
C PRO A 404 6.14 -18.53 -11.52
N HIS A 405 5.76 -18.52 -10.25
CA HIS A 405 4.54 -19.12 -9.70
C HIS A 405 3.47 -18.09 -9.34
N ALA A 406 3.73 -16.80 -9.58
CA ALA A 406 2.94 -15.66 -9.14
C ALA A 406 2.76 -15.59 -7.61
N TRP A 407 3.75 -16.02 -6.83
CA TRP A 407 3.60 -16.06 -5.37
C TRP A 407 3.95 -14.75 -4.65
N GLY A 408 4.61 -13.81 -5.31
CA GLY A 408 5.02 -12.53 -4.73
C GLY A 408 6.51 -12.27 -4.86
N VAL A 409 7.05 -11.36 -4.05
CA VAL A 409 8.44 -10.93 -4.17
C VAL A 409 9.46 -12.00 -3.78
N ASP A 410 9.10 -12.95 -2.91
CA ASP A 410 9.97 -14.06 -2.55
C ASP A 410 10.22 -15.00 -3.73
N ASP A 411 9.16 -15.31 -4.48
CA ASP A 411 9.21 -16.08 -5.72
C ASP A 411 9.87 -15.30 -6.87
N TYR A 412 9.60 -13.99 -6.97
CA TYR A 412 10.17 -13.14 -8.02
C TYR A 412 11.68 -12.92 -7.89
N PHE A 413 12.18 -12.67 -6.67
CA PHE A 413 13.60 -12.41 -6.42
C PHE A 413 14.38 -13.63 -5.90
N ASN A 414 13.72 -14.79 -5.75
CA ASN A 414 14.30 -16.00 -5.14
C ASN A 414 14.93 -15.70 -3.76
N LEU A 415 14.12 -15.10 -2.88
CA LEU A 415 14.54 -14.71 -1.53
C LEU A 415 14.54 -15.90 -0.57
N GLU A 416 15.42 -15.85 0.43
CA GLU A 416 15.41 -16.84 1.50
C GLU A 416 14.24 -16.59 2.48
N PRO A 417 13.70 -17.63 3.14
CA PRO A 417 12.60 -17.48 4.09
C PRO A 417 12.82 -16.40 5.17
N GLU A 418 14.05 -16.21 5.64
CA GLU A 418 14.43 -15.25 6.68
C GLU A 418 14.69 -13.81 6.17
N ASP A 419 14.67 -13.58 4.85
CA ASP A 419 14.95 -12.26 4.28
C ASP A 419 13.87 -11.24 4.64
N ILE A 420 12.61 -11.68 4.68
CA ILE A 420 11.46 -10.85 5.08
C ILE A 420 10.91 -11.36 6.42
N ASP A 421 10.80 -10.48 7.41
CA ASP A 421 10.28 -10.86 8.73
C ASP A 421 8.76 -10.94 8.71
N ILE A 422 8.11 -9.90 8.17
CA ILE A 422 6.65 -9.76 8.13
C ILE A 422 6.21 -9.67 6.67
N ARG A 423 5.57 -10.73 6.18
CA ARG A 423 4.88 -10.71 4.88
C ARG A 423 3.43 -10.32 5.14
N MET A 424 3.06 -9.10 4.79
CA MET A 424 1.66 -8.67 4.84
C MET A 424 1.02 -8.97 3.49
N GLY A 425 -0.23 -9.42 3.47
CA GLY A 425 -1.01 -9.37 2.23
C GLY A 425 -2.51 -9.26 2.48
N THR A 426 -3.24 -9.02 1.40
CA THR A 426 -4.70 -8.98 1.40
C THR A 426 -5.29 -10.26 0.82
N LEU A 427 -6.46 -10.67 1.33
CA LEU A 427 -7.28 -11.71 0.73
C LEU A 427 -8.21 -11.16 -0.37
N SER A 428 -8.31 -9.83 -0.51
CA SER A 428 -9.34 -9.15 -1.31
C SER A 428 -8.99 -8.86 -2.76
N LYS A 429 -7.76 -9.13 -3.18
CA LYS A 429 -7.26 -8.85 -4.54
C LYS A 429 -7.12 -10.16 -5.33
N GLY A 430 -5.88 -10.60 -5.58
CA GLY A 430 -5.63 -11.82 -6.36
C GLY A 430 -6.32 -13.09 -5.82
N LEU A 431 -6.55 -13.18 -4.51
CA LEU A 431 -7.25 -14.30 -3.86
C LEU A 431 -8.79 -14.21 -3.92
N GLY A 432 -9.35 -13.06 -4.31
CA GLY A 432 -10.79 -12.90 -4.61
C GLY A 432 -11.75 -13.07 -3.42
N ALA A 433 -11.30 -12.88 -2.18
CA ALA A 433 -12.11 -12.96 -0.97
C ALA A 433 -12.18 -11.59 -0.27
N CYS A 434 -12.19 -11.56 1.06
CA CYS A 434 -12.05 -10.34 1.86
C CYS A 434 -11.28 -10.70 3.14
N GLY A 435 -10.42 -9.81 3.62
CA GLY A 435 -9.53 -10.10 4.75
C GLY A 435 -8.10 -9.66 4.49
N GLY A 436 -7.24 -9.83 5.48
CA GLY A 436 -5.81 -9.65 5.37
C GLY A 436 -5.07 -10.73 6.14
N TYR A 437 -3.76 -10.84 5.93
CA TYR A 437 -2.92 -11.74 6.68
C TYR A 437 -1.54 -11.13 6.93
N ILE A 438 -0.89 -11.65 7.96
CA ILE A 438 0.55 -11.54 8.17
C ILE A 438 1.13 -12.94 8.28
N ALA A 439 2.31 -13.14 7.70
CA ALA A 439 3.03 -14.40 7.73
C ALA A 439 4.49 -14.14 8.12
N GLY A 440 5.05 -14.95 9.01
CA GLY A 440 6.40 -14.74 9.54
C GLY A 440 6.82 -15.80 10.54
N LYS A 441 7.79 -15.46 11.39
CA LYS A 441 8.25 -16.34 12.47
C LYS A 441 7.14 -16.58 13.49
N LYS A 442 7.06 -17.82 13.99
CA LYS A 442 6.00 -18.26 14.89
C LYS A 442 5.94 -17.42 16.16
N CYS A 443 7.09 -17.11 16.77
CA CYS A 443 7.12 -16.32 17.99
C CYS A 443 6.51 -14.91 17.82
N MET A 444 6.71 -14.31 16.65
CA MET A 444 6.16 -13.00 16.32
C MET A 444 4.67 -13.07 16.02
N ILE A 445 4.24 -14.06 15.24
CA ILE A 445 2.83 -14.30 14.94
C ILE A 445 2.04 -14.62 16.22
N ASP A 446 2.59 -15.44 17.12
CA ASP A 446 2.00 -15.74 18.42
C ASP A 446 1.89 -14.47 19.27
N TYR A 447 2.95 -13.64 19.35
CA TYR A 447 2.88 -12.35 20.04
C TYR A 447 1.73 -11.48 19.49
N MET A 448 1.66 -11.34 18.16
CA MET A 448 0.64 -10.53 17.50
C MET A 448 -0.77 -11.05 17.78
N ARG A 449 -0.98 -12.36 17.75
CA ARG A 449 -2.27 -13.03 18.04
C ARG A 449 -2.85 -12.68 19.41
N TYR A 450 -2.02 -12.33 20.39
CA TYR A 450 -2.44 -11.96 21.74
C TYR A 450 -2.39 -10.46 22.05
N ASN A 451 -1.76 -9.63 21.19
CA ASN A 451 -1.46 -8.24 21.54
C ASN A 451 -2.00 -7.21 20.55
N ILE A 452 -2.20 -7.52 19.26
CA ILE A 452 -2.65 -6.49 18.32
C ILE A 452 -4.17 -6.24 18.48
N PRO A 453 -4.60 -4.98 18.68
CA PRO A 453 -5.99 -4.67 18.99
C PRO A 453 -6.94 -5.01 17.85
N GLY A 454 -6.50 -4.86 16.59
CA GLY A 454 -7.27 -5.20 15.40
C GLY A 454 -7.55 -6.70 15.24
N PHE A 455 -6.91 -7.56 16.03
CA PHE A 455 -7.23 -8.98 16.14
C PHE A 455 -7.99 -9.30 17.44
N VAL A 456 -7.46 -8.86 18.59
CA VAL A 456 -7.98 -9.21 19.92
C VAL A 456 -9.40 -8.66 20.14
N PHE A 457 -9.63 -7.40 19.77
CA PHE A 457 -10.89 -6.68 19.99
C PHE A 457 -11.78 -6.60 18.74
N SER A 458 -11.46 -7.39 17.71
CA SER A 458 -12.25 -7.49 16.49
C SER A 458 -12.96 -8.83 16.40
N VAL A 459 -14.00 -8.90 15.57
CA VAL A 459 -14.64 -10.16 15.19
C VAL A 459 -13.71 -10.97 14.29
N GLY A 460 -13.81 -12.29 14.31
CA GLY A 460 -13.16 -13.12 13.30
C GLY A 460 -13.70 -12.89 11.89
N ILE A 461 -12.88 -13.15 10.88
CA ILE A 461 -13.30 -13.19 9.47
C ILE A 461 -14.53 -14.11 9.28
N SER A 462 -15.43 -13.73 8.36
CA SER A 462 -16.60 -14.52 8.02
C SER A 462 -16.22 -15.93 7.53
N PRO A 463 -16.84 -17.03 8.03
CA PRO A 463 -16.47 -18.39 7.63
C PRO A 463 -16.60 -18.67 6.11
N PRO A 464 -17.67 -18.23 5.40
CA PRO A 464 -17.72 -18.31 3.94
C PRO A 464 -16.53 -17.66 3.24
N VAL A 465 -16.12 -16.48 3.72
CA VAL A 465 -15.00 -15.73 3.15
C VAL A 465 -13.67 -16.45 3.42
N ALA A 466 -13.47 -16.97 4.64
CA ALA A 466 -12.29 -17.76 4.98
C ALA A 466 -12.19 -19.05 4.15
N ALA A 467 -13.31 -19.73 3.89
CA ALA A 467 -13.34 -20.92 3.06
C ALA A 467 -13.06 -20.63 1.58
N ALA A 468 -13.60 -19.53 1.04
CA ALA A 468 -13.25 -19.06 -0.30
C ALA A 468 -11.75 -18.76 -0.41
N ALA A 469 -11.19 -18.03 0.56
CA ALA A 469 -9.76 -17.74 0.61
C ALA A 469 -8.90 -19.00 0.73
N LEU A 470 -9.32 -19.98 1.53
CA LEU A 470 -8.62 -21.27 1.67
C LEU A 470 -8.59 -22.04 0.35
N ALA A 471 -9.72 -22.08 -0.37
CA ALA A 471 -9.78 -22.68 -1.71
C ALA A 471 -8.89 -21.92 -2.70
N ALA A 472 -8.90 -20.58 -2.67
CA ALA A 472 -8.07 -19.73 -3.51
C ALA A 472 -6.57 -19.98 -3.28
N VAL A 473 -6.10 -19.99 -2.02
CA VAL A 473 -4.69 -20.27 -1.68
C VAL A 473 -4.28 -21.66 -2.18
N LYS A 474 -5.13 -22.69 -1.99
CA LYS A 474 -4.85 -24.04 -2.50
C LYS A 474 -4.75 -24.11 -4.01
N LEU A 475 -5.56 -23.34 -4.74
CA LEU A 475 -5.49 -23.25 -6.20
C LEU A 475 -4.22 -22.54 -6.66
N VAL A 476 -3.88 -21.39 -6.08
CA VAL A 476 -2.65 -20.63 -6.42
C VAL A 476 -1.38 -21.46 -6.21
N ARG A 477 -1.40 -22.38 -5.25
CA ARG A 477 -0.26 -23.28 -4.99
C ARG A 477 -0.18 -24.47 -5.94
N THR A 478 -1.27 -24.85 -6.62
CA THR A 478 -1.33 -26.10 -7.39
C THR A 478 -1.61 -25.92 -8.88
N ASP A 479 -2.20 -24.78 -9.28
CA ASP A 479 -2.53 -24.46 -10.68
C ASP A 479 -1.89 -23.15 -11.13
N PHE A 480 -0.71 -23.26 -11.72
CA PHE A 480 0.05 -22.13 -12.28
C PHE A 480 -0.46 -21.67 -13.66
N SER A 481 -1.49 -22.31 -14.23
CA SER A 481 -2.03 -21.88 -15.53
C SER A 481 -2.67 -20.50 -15.48
N MET A 482 -3.30 -20.16 -14.34
CA MET A 482 -3.89 -18.84 -14.12
C MET A 482 -2.82 -17.74 -14.10
N ALA A 483 -1.71 -17.98 -13.39
CA ALA A 483 -0.55 -17.10 -13.35
C ALA A 483 0.06 -16.89 -14.74
N LYS A 484 0.29 -17.98 -15.49
CA LYS A 484 0.81 -17.90 -16.87
C LYS A 484 -0.10 -17.11 -17.79
N ARG A 485 -1.42 -17.29 -17.67
CA ARG A 485 -2.40 -16.52 -18.46
C ARG A 485 -2.39 -15.04 -18.10
N LEU A 486 -2.32 -14.71 -16.81
CA LEU A 486 -2.20 -13.32 -16.36
C LEU A 486 -0.95 -12.66 -16.96
N GLN A 487 0.20 -13.32 -16.86
CA GLN A 487 1.46 -12.82 -17.40
C GLN A 487 1.42 -12.68 -18.93
N ALA A 488 0.79 -13.62 -19.64
CA ALA A 488 0.57 -13.48 -21.09
C ALA A 488 -0.30 -12.26 -21.43
N ASN A 489 -1.35 -11.99 -20.64
CA ASN A 489 -2.22 -10.82 -20.83
C ASN A 489 -1.49 -9.50 -20.55
N ILE A 490 -0.71 -9.43 -19.46
CA ILE A 490 0.13 -8.27 -19.13
C ILE A 490 1.10 -7.97 -20.27
N ASN A 491 1.83 -8.99 -20.73
CA ASN A 491 2.78 -8.85 -21.83
C ASN A 491 2.11 -8.39 -23.12
N THR A 492 0.93 -8.94 -23.43
CA THR A 492 0.14 -8.53 -24.61
C THR A 492 -0.25 -7.06 -24.50
N PHE A 493 -0.81 -6.64 -23.37
CA PHE A 493 -1.24 -5.25 -23.17
C PHE A 493 -0.07 -4.27 -23.28
N ILE A 494 1.06 -4.56 -22.60
CA ILE A 494 2.25 -3.71 -22.64
C ILE A 494 2.83 -3.64 -24.06
N SER A 495 2.90 -4.77 -24.78
CA SER A 495 3.41 -4.76 -26.16
C SER A 495 2.51 -3.94 -27.09
N GLU A 496 1.19 -4.06 -26.96
CA GLU A 496 0.24 -3.34 -27.79
C GLU A 496 0.18 -1.85 -27.44
N ALA A 497 0.33 -1.49 -26.15
CA ALA A 497 0.44 -0.12 -25.68
C ALA A 497 1.70 0.56 -26.23
N ARG A 498 2.86 -0.11 -26.11
CA ARG A 498 4.13 0.38 -26.70
C ARG A 498 4.05 0.54 -28.22
N ALA A 499 3.41 -0.41 -28.91
CA ALA A 499 3.23 -0.31 -30.36
C ALA A 499 2.32 0.84 -30.81
N ARG A 500 1.59 1.46 -29.88
CA ARG A 500 0.68 2.60 -30.10
C ARG A 500 1.16 3.89 -29.41
N ASP A 501 2.41 3.92 -28.95
CA ASP A 501 2.99 5.06 -28.22
C ASP A 501 2.19 5.47 -26.97
N ILE A 502 1.52 4.52 -26.32
CA ILE A 502 0.84 4.73 -25.05
C ILE A 502 1.87 4.63 -23.91
N ASN A 503 2.02 5.71 -23.14
CA ASN A 503 2.94 5.73 -22.00
C ASN A 503 2.34 4.95 -20.81
N THR A 504 2.97 3.84 -20.46
CA THR A 504 2.58 2.97 -19.33
C THR A 504 3.38 3.21 -18.05
N CYS A 505 4.00 4.38 -17.92
CA CYS A 505 4.83 4.80 -16.79
C CYS A 505 5.88 3.74 -16.40
N LEU A 506 5.94 3.36 -15.12
CA LEU A 506 6.92 2.45 -14.54
C LEU A 506 6.44 0.99 -14.49
N ALA A 507 5.26 0.68 -15.05
CA ALA A 507 4.72 -0.66 -15.01
C ALA A 507 5.64 -1.66 -15.74
N LYS A 508 5.97 -2.74 -15.03
CA LYS A 508 6.80 -3.85 -15.51
C LYS A 508 5.92 -5.07 -15.75
N GLU A 509 6.23 -6.21 -15.13
CA GLU A 509 5.50 -7.47 -15.24
C GLU A 509 4.30 -7.54 -14.26
N THR A 510 3.76 -6.38 -13.87
CA THR A 510 2.70 -6.25 -12.87
C THR A 510 1.32 -6.15 -13.52
N ALA A 511 0.27 -6.44 -12.75
CA ALA A 511 -1.11 -6.37 -13.21
C ALA A 511 -1.72 -4.95 -13.10
N ILE A 512 -0.89 -3.95 -12.81
CA ILE A 512 -1.28 -2.54 -12.74
C ILE A 512 -0.49 -1.83 -13.82
N ILE A 513 -1.20 -1.32 -14.82
CA ILE A 513 -0.59 -0.67 -15.97
C ILE A 513 -1.27 0.69 -16.08
N PRO A 514 -0.68 1.74 -15.49
CA PRO A 514 -1.21 3.09 -15.62
C PRO A 514 -1.09 3.53 -17.08
N VAL A 515 -1.99 4.41 -17.51
CA VAL A 515 -1.90 5.08 -18.81
C VAL A 515 -1.81 6.57 -18.51
N LEU A 516 -0.65 7.18 -18.79
CA LEU A 516 -0.47 8.60 -18.52
C LEU A 516 -1.36 9.43 -19.45
N VAL A 517 -2.26 10.20 -18.85
CA VAL A 517 -3.11 11.17 -19.56
C VAL A 517 -2.83 12.56 -19.00
N GLY A 518 -2.38 13.46 -19.86
CA GLY A 518 -1.98 14.81 -19.46
C GLY A 518 -0.47 14.92 -19.20
N LYS A 519 -0.08 15.97 -18.47
CA LYS A 519 1.30 16.12 -18.01
C LYS A 519 1.42 15.48 -16.64
N ASP A 520 2.53 14.80 -16.42
CA ASP A 520 3.00 14.52 -15.08
C ASP A 520 3.58 15.84 -14.57
N ASP A 521 2.87 16.51 -13.66
CA ASP A 521 3.33 17.77 -13.06
C ASP A 521 4.34 17.52 -11.92
N HIS A 522 4.90 16.30 -11.85
CA HIS A 522 5.85 15.82 -10.86
C HIS A 522 7.23 15.52 -11.45
#